data_AF-A0A0T6LNB5-F1
#
_entry.id   AF-A0A0T6LNB5-F1
#
_cell.length_a   1.000
_cell.length_b   1.000
_cell.length_c   1.000
_cell.angle_alpha   90.00
_cell.angle_beta   90.00
_cell.angle_gamma   90.00
#
_symmetry.space_group_name_H-M   'P 1'
#
loop_
_entity.id
_entity.type
_entity.pdbx_description
1 polymer ?
#
loop_
_entity_poly.entity_id
_entity_poly.type
_entity_poly.pdbx_seq_one_letter_code
_entity_poly.pdbx_strand_id
1 'polypeptide(L)'
;MPGMNSGATVRLFDARRRRYVPLPEPAEGPVTVRFAAREADGTHSVDRERGVVLAEFLCRVLAWKGHRVRVQDESVPGGPGHGTCPRASRGNWYCVDVWAPGGESPVSGETEPLCHVLVGPALEGVRCMFGAHREHGRATLAALAKNHLVPDLRFAMLAAGHYRHPRHFWCNDVHSGWCFDDARTTRRRFERLVRRAEPLPDLRSHAETVRALGSGEGRRRLDLLDRAISDDLHAPRALHALYAALRRGRLTGDEQAALAATARVLLPTGNESAEQPGSRG
;
A
#
# COMPACT_ATOMS: atom_id res chain seq x y z
N MET A 1 16.79 -2.79 29.61
CA MET A 1 15.72 -1.87 29.17
C MET A 1 14.71 -2.65 28.32
N PRO A 2 13.71 -3.31 28.92
CA PRO A 2 12.67 -4.01 28.17
C PRO A 2 11.55 -3.03 27.76
N GLY A 3 11.20 -3.04 26.47
CA GLY A 3 9.83 -2.80 25.99
C GLY A 3 9.34 -1.36 25.88
N MET A 4 9.94 -0.52 25.02
CA MET A 4 9.17 0.57 24.41
C MET A 4 8.12 -0.06 23.49
N ASN A 5 6.86 -0.13 23.96
CA ASN A 5 5.69 -0.64 23.22
C ASN A 5 5.76 -0.28 21.72
N SER A 6 6.08 -1.26 20.88
CA SER A 6 6.27 -1.18 19.42
C SER A 6 4.95 -0.98 18.66
N GLY A 7 3.99 -0.23 19.21
CA GLY A 7 2.63 -0.16 18.67
C GLY A 7 1.97 -1.54 18.59
N ALA A 8 0.82 -1.63 17.93
CA ALA A 8 0.18 -2.91 17.70
C ALA A 8 1.02 -3.79 16.76
N THR A 9 1.13 -5.09 17.06
CA THR A 9 1.74 -6.06 16.14
C THR A 9 1.00 -6.05 14.81
N VAL A 10 1.73 -5.93 13.71
CA VAL A 10 1.12 -5.97 12.36
C VAL A 10 0.63 -7.38 12.08
N ARG A 11 -0.64 -7.52 11.68
CA ARG A 11 -1.23 -8.78 11.27
C ARG A 11 -1.69 -8.66 9.83
N LEU A 12 -1.37 -9.67 9.02
CA LEU A 12 -1.80 -9.74 7.63
C LEU A 12 -2.74 -10.93 7.44
N PHE A 13 -3.76 -10.77 6.59
CA PHE A 13 -4.59 -11.90 6.20
C PHE A 13 -3.84 -12.79 5.18
N ASP A 14 -3.49 -14.01 5.60
CA ASP A 14 -2.95 -15.03 4.72
C ASP A 14 -4.08 -15.65 3.92
N ALA A 15 -4.11 -15.35 2.62
CA ALA A 15 -5.15 -15.84 1.74
C ALA A 15 -5.10 -17.36 1.51
N ARG A 16 -3.92 -17.99 1.64
CA ARG A 16 -3.76 -19.44 1.48
C ARG A 16 -4.33 -20.18 2.67
N ARG A 17 -4.03 -19.71 3.88
CA ARG A 17 -4.47 -20.33 5.15
C ARG A 17 -5.81 -19.76 5.66
N ARG A 18 -6.36 -18.73 5.01
CA ARG A 18 -7.60 -18.02 5.36
C ARG A 18 -7.64 -17.56 6.83
N ARG A 19 -6.52 -17.06 7.33
CA ARG A 19 -6.38 -16.62 8.72
C ARG A 19 -5.47 -15.40 8.81
N TYR A 20 -5.59 -14.66 9.90
CA TYR A 20 -4.64 -13.60 10.23
C TYR A 20 -3.34 -14.20 10.76
N VAL A 21 -2.23 -13.72 10.23
CA VAL A 21 -0.88 -14.11 10.64
C VAL A 21 -0.20 -12.87 11.23
N PRO A 22 0.20 -12.90 12.52
CA PRO A 22 1.03 -11.84 13.08
C PRO A 22 2.41 -11.88 12.42
N LEU A 23 2.93 -10.70 12.08
CA LEU A 23 4.32 -10.59 11.65
C LEU A 23 5.25 -10.69 12.87
N PRO A 24 6.46 -11.25 12.69
CA PRO A 24 7.46 -11.36 13.74
C PRO A 24 7.86 -9.98 14.23
N GLU A 25 8.27 -9.85 15.50
CA GLU A 25 8.64 -8.53 16.04
C GLU A 25 9.85 -7.94 15.28
N PRO A 26 9.96 -6.60 15.18
CA PRO A 26 11.04 -5.94 14.44
C PRO A 26 12.47 -6.38 14.81
N ALA A 27 12.67 -6.81 16.05
CA ALA A 27 13.96 -7.27 16.57
C ALA A 27 14.40 -8.62 15.98
N GLU A 28 13.47 -9.43 15.48
CA GLU A 28 13.73 -10.80 15.03
C GLU A 28 14.47 -10.87 13.69
N GLY A 29 14.58 -9.74 12.96
CA GLY A 29 15.36 -9.63 11.74
C GLY A 29 14.60 -9.03 10.57
N PRO A 30 15.15 -9.11 9.34
CA PRO A 30 14.48 -8.54 8.17
C PRO A 30 13.30 -9.38 7.72
N VAL A 31 12.18 -8.73 7.44
CA VAL A 31 11.05 -9.32 6.71
C VAL A 31 11.34 -9.18 5.22
N THR A 32 11.20 -10.27 4.47
CA THR A 32 11.32 -10.23 3.01
C THR A 32 9.94 -10.06 2.39
N VAL A 33 9.80 -9.12 1.48
CA VAL A 33 8.59 -8.88 0.69
C VAL A 33 8.91 -9.17 -0.78
N ARG A 34 8.15 -10.08 -1.39
CA ARG A 34 8.30 -10.43 -2.81
C ARG A 34 7.01 -10.11 -3.55
N PHE A 35 7.14 -9.43 -4.67
CA PHE A 35 6.03 -9.20 -5.59
C PHE A 35 6.01 -10.31 -6.65
N ALA A 36 4.93 -11.10 -6.69
CA ALA A 36 4.76 -12.11 -7.73
C ALA A 36 3.59 -11.72 -8.64
N ALA A 37 3.87 -11.71 -9.94
CA ALA A 37 2.91 -11.47 -11.00
C ALA A 37 2.74 -12.75 -11.82
N ARG A 38 1.52 -13.02 -12.28
CA ARG A 38 1.32 -13.91 -13.41
C ARG A 38 1.84 -13.19 -14.66
N GLU A 39 2.54 -13.89 -15.56
CA GLU A 39 2.90 -13.32 -16.88
C GLU A 39 1.66 -12.69 -17.48
N ALA A 40 1.68 -11.37 -17.55
CA ALA A 40 0.59 -10.59 -18.06
C ALA A 40 0.89 -10.32 -19.53
N ASP A 41 0.13 -10.93 -20.43
CA ASP A 41 -0.07 -10.40 -21.78
C ASP A 41 -0.42 -8.92 -21.57
N GLY A 42 0.40 -7.97 -22.04
CA GLY A 42 0.54 -6.56 -21.59
C GLY A 42 -0.73 -5.68 -21.40
N THR A 43 -1.90 -6.25 -21.63
CA THR A 43 -3.26 -5.78 -21.34
C THR A 43 -3.61 -5.57 -19.86
N HIS A 44 -2.81 -6.03 -18.88
CA HIS A 44 -3.10 -5.92 -17.44
C HIS A 44 -2.23 -4.90 -16.67
N SER A 45 -1.64 -3.92 -17.36
CA SER A 45 -0.72 -2.93 -16.75
C SER A 45 -1.27 -2.23 -15.49
N VAL A 46 -2.55 -1.86 -15.45
CA VAL A 46 -3.14 -1.15 -14.30
C VAL A 46 -3.34 -2.08 -13.09
N ASP A 47 -3.67 -3.35 -13.30
CA ASP A 47 -3.78 -4.32 -12.20
C ASP A 47 -2.38 -4.62 -11.63
N ARG A 48 -1.33 -4.65 -12.48
CA ARG A 48 0.07 -4.75 -12.03
C ARG A 48 0.42 -3.59 -11.12
N GLU A 49 0.05 -2.38 -11.52
CA GLU A 49 0.29 -1.16 -10.76
C GLU A 49 -0.35 -1.21 -9.37
N ARG A 50 -1.54 -1.80 -9.24
CA ARG A 50 -2.18 -2.02 -7.92
C ARG A 50 -1.32 -2.89 -7.02
N GLY A 51 -0.77 -3.96 -7.58
CA GLY A 51 0.15 -4.85 -6.89
C GLY A 51 1.40 -4.12 -6.41
N VAL A 52 2.01 -3.32 -7.29
CA VAL A 52 3.17 -2.47 -6.98
C VAL A 52 2.85 -1.47 -5.87
N VAL A 53 1.74 -0.74 -5.98
CA VAL A 53 1.32 0.26 -4.97
C VAL A 53 1.10 -0.38 -3.60
N LEU A 54 0.50 -1.58 -3.54
CA LEU A 54 0.33 -2.28 -2.27
C LEU A 54 1.67 -2.75 -1.70
N ALA A 55 2.56 -3.31 -2.53
CA ALA A 55 3.87 -3.76 -2.10
C ALA A 55 4.71 -2.59 -1.55
N GLU A 56 4.76 -1.47 -2.28
CA GLU A 56 5.40 -0.23 -1.83
C GLU A 56 4.81 0.27 -0.50
N PHE A 57 3.48 0.28 -0.38
CA PHE A 57 2.79 0.70 0.83
C PHE A 57 3.11 -0.22 2.02
N LEU A 58 3.08 -1.53 1.83
CA LEU A 58 3.46 -2.51 2.84
C LEU A 58 4.91 -2.29 3.29
N CYS A 59 5.86 -2.16 2.38
CA CYS A 59 7.26 -1.92 2.70
C CYS A 59 7.44 -0.65 3.54
N ARG A 60 6.81 0.46 3.15
CA ARG A 60 6.86 1.73 3.90
C ARG A 60 6.27 1.60 5.29
N VAL A 61 5.12 0.95 5.42
CA VAL A 61 4.47 0.68 6.70
C VAL A 61 5.36 -0.17 7.61
N LEU A 62 5.93 -1.26 7.11
CA LEU A 62 6.78 -2.14 7.90
C LEU A 62 8.06 -1.43 8.36
N ALA A 63 8.69 -0.66 7.47
CA ALA A 63 9.84 0.16 7.83
C ALA A 63 9.49 1.19 8.90
N TRP A 64 8.36 1.88 8.77
CA TRP A 64 7.87 2.82 9.77
C TRP A 64 7.55 2.14 11.10
N LYS A 65 7.04 0.91 11.09
CA LYS A 65 6.82 0.07 12.29
C LYS A 65 8.13 -0.48 12.89
N GLY A 66 9.28 -0.20 12.27
CA GLY A 66 10.62 -0.54 12.76
C GLY A 66 11.18 -1.84 12.18
N HIS A 67 10.45 -2.54 11.32
CA HIS A 67 10.99 -3.74 10.67
C HIS A 67 12.07 -3.35 9.65
N ARG A 68 13.13 -4.16 9.58
CA ARG A 68 14.01 -4.15 8.41
C ARG A 68 13.27 -4.86 7.27
N VAL A 69 13.23 -4.26 6.09
CA VAL A 69 12.51 -4.83 4.93
C VAL A 69 13.51 -5.12 3.82
N ARG A 70 13.46 -6.33 3.26
CA ARG A 70 14.16 -6.71 2.03
C ARG A 70 13.14 -6.90 0.92
N VAL A 71 13.36 -6.25 -0.22
CA VAL A 71 12.52 -6.43 -1.42
C VAL A 71 13.26 -7.37 -2.37
N GLN A 72 12.58 -8.41 -2.86
CA GLN A 72 13.14 -9.32 -3.87
C GLN A 72 12.39 -9.13 -5.19
N ASP A 73 13.13 -8.82 -6.25
CA ASP A 73 12.60 -8.47 -7.59
C ASP A 73 12.40 -9.69 -8.51
N GLU A 74 12.70 -10.90 -8.05
CA GLU A 74 12.66 -12.09 -8.90
C GLU A 74 11.26 -12.70 -9.02
N SER A 75 10.87 -12.98 -10.26
CA SER A 75 9.70 -13.79 -10.60
C SER A 75 10.00 -15.26 -10.31
N VAL A 76 9.60 -15.74 -9.12
CA VAL A 76 9.87 -17.12 -8.66
C VAL A 76 8.58 -17.95 -8.69
N PRO A 77 8.63 -19.27 -8.93
CA PRO A 77 7.50 -20.19 -8.76
C PRO A 77 6.78 -20.01 -7.40
N GLY A 78 5.45 -19.90 -7.43
CA GLY A 78 4.59 -19.64 -6.27
C GLY A 78 3.56 -18.52 -6.47
N GLY A 79 3.71 -17.72 -7.53
CA GLY A 79 2.76 -16.68 -7.90
C GLY A 79 1.37 -17.21 -8.35
N PRO A 80 0.43 -16.29 -8.65
CA PRO A 80 -0.91 -16.64 -9.11
C PRO A 80 -0.84 -17.51 -10.38
N GLY A 81 -1.28 -18.77 -10.27
CA GLY A 81 -1.23 -19.75 -11.38
C GLY A 81 -0.22 -20.89 -11.22
N HIS A 82 0.66 -20.84 -10.21
CA HIS A 82 1.53 -21.97 -9.88
C HIS A 82 0.72 -23.17 -9.35
N GLY A 83 1.22 -24.39 -9.54
CA GLY A 83 0.54 -25.63 -9.10
C GLY A 83 0.25 -25.68 -7.59
N THR A 84 1.07 -25.00 -6.79
CA THR A 84 0.94 -24.87 -5.33
C THR A 84 0.05 -23.70 -4.88
N CYS A 85 -0.44 -22.88 -5.81
CA CYS A 85 -1.28 -21.72 -5.51
C CYS A 85 -2.73 -22.20 -5.23
N PRO A 86 -3.39 -21.72 -4.15
CA PRO A 86 -4.79 -22.02 -3.88
C PRO A 86 -5.71 -21.80 -5.08
N ARG A 87 -6.79 -22.59 -5.22
CA ARG A 87 -7.77 -22.37 -6.31
C ARG A 87 -8.28 -20.92 -6.37
N ALA A 88 -8.53 -20.31 -5.21
CA ALA A 88 -8.99 -18.93 -5.09
C ALA A 88 -7.97 -17.88 -5.59
N SER A 89 -6.68 -18.21 -5.70
CA SER A 89 -5.65 -17.31 -6.21
C SER A 89 -5.34 -17.50 -7.70
N ARG A 90 -5.82 -18.57 -8.34
CA ARG A 90 -5.65 -18.81 -9.79
C ARG A 90 -6.34 -17.74 -10.67
N GLY A 91 -7.35 -17.06 -10.13
CA GLY A 91 -8.03 -15.92 -10.76
C GLY A 91 -7.41 -14.55 -10.47
N ASN A 92 -6.45 -14.47 -9.54
CA ASN A 92 -5.74 -13.22 -9.28
C ASN A 92 -4.55 -13.11 -10.23
N TRP A 93 -4.14 -11.87 -10.53
CA TRP A 93 -3.02 -11.59 -11.42
C TRP A 93 -1.74 -11.25 -10.64
N TYR A 94 -1.87 -10.86 -9.37
CA TYR A 94 -0.77 -10.37 -8.55
C TYR A 94 -0.92 -10.82 -7.09
N CYS A 95 0.19 -11.16 -6.46
CA CYS A 95 0.28 -11.38 -5.01
C CYS A 95 1.56 -10.77 -4.43
N VAL A 96 1.50 -10.49 -3.14
CA VAL A 96 2.65 -10.07 -2.35
C VAL A 96 2.88 -11.15 -1.31
N ASP A 97 4.01 -11.83 -1.41
CA ASP A 97 4.42 -12.83 -0.44
C ASP A 97 5.32 -12.19 0.61
N VAL A 98 5.18 -12.64 1.86
CA VAL A 98 5.93 -12.11 3.01
C VAL A 98 6.61 -13.27 3.74
N TRP A 99 7.91 -13.18 3.99
CA TRP A 99 8.69 -14.17 4.76
C TRP A 99 9.15 -13.60 6.08
N ALA A 100 9.20 -14.48 7.08
CA ALA A 100 9.84 -14.20 8.36
C ALA A 100 11.37 -14.07 8.20
N PRO A 101 12.06 -13.45 9.18
CA PRO A 101 13.51 -13.43 9.24
C PRO A 101 14.13 -14.83 9.13
N GLY A 102 15.17 -14.96 8.31
CA GLY A 102 15.84 -16.25 8.08
C GLY A 102 15.08 -17.22 7.17
N GLY A 103 13.86 -16.88 6.74
CA GLY A 103 13.19 -17.55 5.62
C GLY A 103 13.87 -17.14 4.31
N GLU A 104 14.80 -17.95 3.84
CA GLU A 104 15.35 -17.78 2.50
C GLU A 104 14.26 -18.08 1.46
N SER A 105 14.09 -17.18 0.49
CA SER A 105 13.27 -17.43 -0.71
C SER A 105 13.97 -18.51 -1.52
N PRO A 106 13.41 -19.72 -1.66
CA PRO A 106 14.18 -20.83 -2.17
C PRO A 106 14.09 -20.84 -3.69
N VAL A 107 15.24 -20.64 -4.33
CA VAL A 107 15.49 -21.23 -5.64
C VAL A 107 15.77 -22.76 -5.48
N SER A 108 15.82 -23.34 -4.26
CA SER A 108 16.18 -24.77 -4.09
C SER A 108 15.82 -25.53 -2.78
N GLY A 109 14.65 -25.37 -2.13
CA GLY A 109 14.28 -26.26 -1.00
C GLY A 109 13.40 -25.71 0.12
N GLU A 110 12.20 -25.24 -0.24
CA GLU A 110 10.97 -25.06 0.57
C GLU A 110 11.07 -24.58 2.03
N THR A 111 11.11 -23.26 2.22
CA THR A 111 10.35 -22.63 3.32
C THR A 111 9.15 -21.86 2.74
N GLU A 112 7.94 -22.22 3.19
CA GLU A 112 6.73 -21.51 2.79
C GLU A 112 6.77 -20.07 3.29
N PRO A 113 6.22 -19.08 2.54
CA PRO A 113 6.08 -17.74 3.06
C PRO A 113 5.20 -17.74 4.32
N LEU A 114 5.49 -16.78 5.19
CA LEU A 114 4.71 -16.51 6.38
C LEU A 114 3.28 -16.13 6.01
N CYS A 115 3.13 -15.29 4.98
CA CYS A 115 1.82 -14.80 4.53
C CYS A 115 1.78 -14.63 3.00
N HIS A 116 0.66 -15.01 2.40
CA HIS A 116 0.31 -14.71 1.02
C HIS A 116 -0.78 -13.62 0.96
N VAL A 117 -0.40 -12.40 0.56
CA VAL A 117 -1.31 -11.26 0.44
C VAL A 117 -1.81 -11.17 -1.00
N LEU A 118 -3.08 -11.50 -1.22
CA LEU A 118 -3.71 -11.36 -2.53
C LEU A 118 -4.19 -9.93 -2.75
N VAL A 119 -3.64 -9.30 -3.79
CA VAL A 119 -4.11 -7.99 -4.26
C VAL A 119 -5.18 -8.27 -5.29
N GLY A 120 -6.44 -8.02 -4.93
CA GLY A 120 -7.61 -8.54 -5.65
C GLY A 120 -7.70 -8.25 -7.17
N PRO A 121 -8.74 -8.79 -7.85
CA PRO A 121 -10.09 -8.87 -7.30
C PRO A 121 -10.34 -10.25 -6.69
N ALA A 122 -10.26 -10.30 -5.36
CA ALA A 122 -10.63 -11.49 -4.62
C ALA A 122 -12.17 -11.58 -4.64
N LEU A 123 -12.70 -12.21 -5.69
CA LEU A 123 -13.95 -12.98 -5.79
C LEU A 123 -14.10 -13.41 -7.26
N GLU A 124 -14.26 -14.72 -7.48
CA GLU A 124 -14.42 -15.32 -8.80
C GLU A 124 -15.47 -14.57 -9.65
N GLY A 125 -15.09 -14.17 -10.86
CA GLY A 125 -16.01 -13.58 -11.84
C GLY A 125 -16.09 -12.05 -11.87
N VAL A 126 -15.57 -11.33 -10.88
CA VAL A 126 -15.62 -9.85 -10.87
C VAL A 126 -14.30 -9.27 -11.36
N ARG A 127 -14.22 -8.90 -12.64
CA ARG A 127 -13.09 -8.11 -13.14
C ARG A 127 -13.02 -6.78 -12.37
N CYS A 128 -11.82 -6.37 -11.98
CA CYS A 128 -11.56 -5.00 -11.57
C CYS A 128 -11.79 -4.12 -12.80
N MET A 129 -13.04 -3.73 -13.03
CA MET A 129 -13.41 -2.97 -14.21
C MET A 129 -12.95 -1.53 -13.98
N PHE A 130 -11.78 -1.20 -14.50
CA PHE A 130 -11.71 0.03 -15.28
C PHE A 130 -12.54 -0.27 -16.53
N GLY A 131 -13.81 0.09 -16.49
CA GLY A 131 -14.70 -0.08 -17.64
C GLY A 131 -14.04 0.51 -18.89
N ALA A 132 -14.15 -0.18 -20.03
CA ALA A 132 -13.65 0.36 -21.27
C ALA A 132 -14.34 1.71 -21.52
N HIS A 133 -13.55 2.78 -21.62
CA HIS A 133 -14.06 4.06 -22.08
C HIS A 133 -14.40 3.92 -23.56
N ARG A 134 -15.62 4.26 -23.97
CA ARG A 134 -16.08 4.11 -25.36
C ARG A 134 -15.18 4.84 -26.38
N GLU A 135 -14.51 5.92 -25.98
CA GLU A 135 -13.65 6.72 -26.87
C GLU A 135 -12.14 6.47 -26.69
N HIS A 136 -11.70 5.75 -25.64
CA HIS A 136 -10.28 5.58 -25.32
C HIS A 136 -9.86 4.11 -25.10
N GLY A 137 -10.78 3.16 -25.24
CA GLY A 137 -10.54 1.77 -24.89
C GLY A 137 -10.33 1.56 -23.38
N ARG A 138 -9.61 0.50 -22.99
CA ARG A 138 -9.19 0.29 -21.60
C ARG A 138 -8.10 1.31 -21.26
N ALA A 139 -8.27 2.07 -20.17
CA ALA A 139 -7.23 2.98 -19.68
C ALA A 139 -5.94 2.19 -19.41
N THR A 140 -4.87 2.50 -20.13
CA THR A 140 -3.53 1.91 -19.92
C THR A 140 -2.71 2.79 -18.99
N LEU A 141 -1.72 2.22 -18.30
CA LEU A 141 -0.77 3.05 -17.53
C LEU A 141 -0.09 4.11 -18.39
N ALA A 142 0.27 3.78 -19.63
CA ALA A 142 0.87 4.73 -20.56
C ALA A 142 -0.05 5.92 -20.87
N ALA A 143 -1.36 5.66 -21.08
CA ALA A 143 -2.34 6.72 -21.28
C ALA A 143 -2.53 7.59 -20.02
N LEU A 144 -2.54 6.98 -18.83
CA LEU A 144 -2.63 7.71 -17.57
C LEU A 144 -1.37 8.54 -17.29
N ALA A 145 -0.19 8.00 -17.61
CA ALA A 145 1.08 8.71 -17.48
C ALA A 145 1.14 9.93 -18.41
N LYS A 146 0.75 9.78 -19.68
CA LYS A 146 0.66 10.88 -20.65
C LYS A 146 -0.24 12.04 -20.18
N ASN A 147 -1.23 11.75 -19.33
CA ASN A 147 -2.16 12.74 -18.78
C ASN A 147 -1.85 13.15 -17.33
N HIS A 148 -0.67 12.80 -16.80
CA HIS A 148 -0.25 13.08 -15.41
C HIS A 148 -1.23 12.55 -14.34
N LEU A 149 -1.90 11.42 -14.62
CA LEU A 149 -2.91 10.81 -13.74
C LEU A 149 -2.35 9.68 -12.85
N VAL A 150 -1.10 9.26 -13.03
CA VAL A 150 -0.50 8.16 -12.25
C VAL A 150 -0.51 8.44 -10.73
N PRO A 151 -0.14 9.63 -10.22
CA PRO A 151 -0.23 9.90 -8.78
C PRO A 151 -1.66 9.80 -8.23
N ASP A 152 -2.65 10.24 -9.03
CA ASP A 152 -4.06 10.21 -8.65
C ASP A 152 -4.59 8.77 -8.65
N LEU A 153 -4.19 7.96 -9.64
CA LEU A 153 -4.44 6.51 -9.68
C LEU A 153 -3.88 5.81 -8.44
N ARG A 154 -2.59 6.02 -8.15
CA ARG A 154 -1.91 5.38 -7.00
C ARG A 154 -2.59 5.78 -5.68
N PHE A 155 -2.97 7.05 -5.53
CA PHE A 155 -3.72 7.50 -4.36
C PHE A 155 -5.09 6.81 -4.28
N ALA A 156 -5.83 6.73 -5.38
CA ALA A 156 -7.12 6.04 -5.43
C ALA A 156 -7.00 4.54 -5.07
N MET A 157 -5.91 3.90 -5.48
CA MET A 157 -5.59 2.51 -5.11
C MET A 157 -5.34 2.31 -3.62
N LEU A 158 -5.02 3.35 -2.84
CA LEU A 158 -4.94 3.24 -1.37
C LEU A 158 -6.22 3.73 -0.68
N ALA A 159 -6.85 4.79 -1.20
CA ALA A 159 -7.96 5.47 -0.54
C ALA A 159 -9.33 4.84 -0.80
N ALA A 160 -9.57 4.24 -1.97
CA ALA A 160 -10.91 3.87 -2.42
C ALA A 160 -11.48 2.57 -1.81
N GLY A 161 -10.66 1.76 -1.13
CA GLY A 161 -11.14 0.50 -0.55
C GLY A 161 -10.02 -0.40 -0.03
N HIS A 162 -10.38 -1.40 0.78
CA HIS A 162 -9.42 -2.38 1.28
C HIS A 162 -8.82 -3.19 0.14
N TYR A 163 -7.55 -3.60 0.27
CA TYR A 163 -6.86 -4.33 -0.81
C TYR A 163 -7.52 -5.69 -1.15
N ARG A 164 -8.22 -6.28 -0.17
CA ARG A 164 -8.97 -7.55 -0.29
C ARG A 164 -10.32 -7.42 -0.98
N HIS A 165 -10.89 -6.23 -1.08
CA HIS A 165 -12.19 -6.06 -1.72
C HIS A 165 -12.04 -5.84 -3.23
N PRO A 166 -12.93 -6.43 -4.05
CA PRO A 166 -13.05 -6.02 -5.44
C PRO A 166 -13.38 -4.53 -5.47
N ARG A 167 -12.73 -3.80 -6.37
CA ARG A 167 -13.02 -2.39 -6.59
C ARG A 167 -13.68 -2.26 -7.94
N HIS A 168 -14.79 -1.55 -7.93
CA HIS A 168 -15.32 -0.97 -9.13
C HIS A 168 -14.80 0.47 -9.13
N PHE A 169 -13.86 0.78 -10.02
CA PHE A 169 -13.59 2.17 -10.35
C PHE A 169 -14.67 2.58 -11.34
N TRP A 170 -15.70 3.28 -10.86
CA TRP A 170 -16.79 3.75 -11.69
C TRP A 170 -16.26 4.88 -12.57
N CYS A 171 -15.77 4.53 -13.76
CA CYS A 171 -15.62 5.44 -14.89
C CYS A 171 -16.87 5.24 -15.76
N ASN A 172 -18.05 5.59 -15.23
CA ASN A 172 -19.32 5.09 -15.76
C ASN A 172 -19.88 5.87 -16.96
N ASP A 173 -19.25 6.94 -17.41
CA ASP A 173 -19.77 7.71 -18.53
C ASP A 173 -18.72 8.57 -19.23
N VAL A 174 -18.99 8.91 -20.50
CA VAL A 174 -18.16 9.62 -21.50
C VAL A 174 -17.75 11.04 -21.05
N HIS A 175 -18.31 11.51 -19.93
CA HIS A 175 -18.00 12.80 -19.30
C HIS A 175 -17.47 12.68 -17.87
N SER A 176 -17.19 11.46 -17.39
CA SER A 176 -16.97 11.21 -15.97
C SER A 176 -15.57 10.72 -15.59
N GLY A 177 -14.56 11.59 -15.74
CA GLY A 177 -13.24 11.46 -15.08
C GLY A 177 -13.26 11.54 -13.54
N TRP A 178 -14.43 11.32 -12.90
CA TRP A 178 -14.72 11.76 -11.54
C TRP A 178 -13.97 10.95 -10.50
N CYS A 179 -13.68 9.67 -10.73
CA CYS A 179 -12.91 8.89 -9.76
C CYS A 179 -11.45 9.39 -9.65
N PHE A 180 -10.84 9.82 -10.76
CA PHE A 180 -9.53 10.44 -10.76
C PHE A 180 -9.58 11.88 -10.27
N ASP A 181 -10.62 12.64 -10.60
CA ASP A 181 -10.79 14.01 -10.10
C ASP A 181 -11.10 14.06 -8.60
N ASP A 182 -11.85 13.10 -8.07
CA ASP A 182 -12.09 12.93 -6.64
C ASP A 182 -10.82 12.50 -5.92
N ALA A 183 -10.08 11.54 -6.48
CA ALA A 183 -8.78 11.12 -5.94
C ALA A 183 -7.79 12.29 -5.95
N ARG A 184 -7.70 13.03 -7.05
CA ARG A 184 -6.88 14.23 -7.21
C ARG A 184 -7.26 15.30 -6.20
N THR A 185 -8.55 15.62 -6.11
CA THR A 185 -9.07 16.64 -5.19
C THR A 185 -8.80 16.25 -3.74
N THR A 186 -9.02 14.99 -3.39
CA THR A 186 -8.77 14.45 -2.05
C THR A 186 -7.29 14.47 -1.72
N ARG A 187 -6.43 14.01 -2.64
CA ARG A 187 -4.96 14.06 -2.52
C ARG A 187 -4.47 15.49 -2.32
N ARG A 188 -4.87 16.43 -3.18
CA ARG A 188 -4.48 17.85 -3.07
C ARG A 188 -4.96 18.50 -1.77
N ARG A 189 -6.16 18.16 -1.28
CA ARG A 189 -6.66 18.62 0.02
C ARG A 189 -5.82 18.05 1.15
N PHE A 190 -5.48 16.78 1.09
CA PHE A 190 -4.64 16.11 2.06
C PHE A 190 -3.23 16.73 2.10
N GLU A 191 -2.58 16.86 0.95
CA GLU A 191 -1.26 17.51 0.81
C GLU A 191 -1.27 18.96 1.32
N ARG A 192 -2.37 19.70 1.10
CA ARG A 192 -2.50 21.07 1.63
C ARG A 192 -2.52 21.09 3.16
N LEU A 193 -3.14 20.11 3.80
CA LEU A 193 -3.13 20.00 5.27
C LEU A 193 -1.73 19.68 5.78
N VAL A 194 -0.99 18.81 5.08
CA VAL A 194 0.41 18.51 5.39
C VAL A 194 1.29 19.77 5.26
N ARG A 195 1.19 20.49 4.14
CA ARG A 195 1.95 21.73 3.91
C ARG A 195 1.68 22.82 4.96
N ARG A 196 0.44 22.92 5.46
CA ARG A 196 0.09 23.88 6.51
C ARG A 196 0.74 23.57 7.87
N ALA A 197 1.25 22.36 8.05
CA ALA A 197 1.92 21.92 9.26
C ALA A 197 3.46 22.02 9.15
N GLU A 198 3.99 22.57 8.05
CA GLU A 198 5.42 22.78 7.87
C GLU A 198 5.96 23.88 8.82
N PRO A 199 7.21 23.75 9.33
CA PRO A 199 8.19 22.70 9.03
C PRO A 199 7.88 21.36 9.71
N LEU A 200 8.11 20.26 9.00
CA LEU A 200 7.88 18.91 9.52
C LEU A 200 9.13 18.37 10.24
N PRO A 201 9.00 17.78 11.44
CA PRO A 201 10.11 17.11 12.10
C PRO A 201 10.57 15.85 11.32
N ASP A 202 11.85 15.48 11.44
CA ASP A 202 12.40 14.23 10.86
C ASP A 202 12.05 13.03 11.74
N LEU A 203 10.78 12.60 11.68
CA LEU A 203 10.28 11.40 12.36
C LEU A 203 10.17 10.27 11.34
N ARG A 204 11.01 9.24 11.49
CA ARG A 204 11.15 8.13 10.53
C ARG A 204 10.45 6.85 10.97
N SER A 205 10.13 6.73 12.26
CA SER A 205 9.47 5.54 12.81
C SER A 205 8.25 5.86 13.67
N HIS A 206 7.37 4.87 13.84
CA HIS A 206 6.22 4.92 14.74
C HIS A 206 6.67 5.22 16.17
N ALA A 207 7.75 4.59 16.63
CA ALA A 207 8.29 4.81 17.97
C ALA A 207 8.77 6.26 18.19
N GLU A 208 9.39 6.88 17.18
CA GLU A 208 9.77 8.30 17.22
C GLU A 208 8.54 9.20 17.26
N THR A 209 7.53 8.94 16.42
CA THR A 209 6.27 9.70 16.45
C THR A 209 5.57 9.58 17.80
N VAL A 210 5.54 8.36 18.37
CA VAL A 210 5.03 8.09 19.71
C VAL A 210 5.73 8.95 20.77
N ARG A 211 7.07 9.01 20.74
CA ARG A 211 7.84 9.83 21.69
C ARG A 211 7.56 11.31 21.52
N ALA A 212 7.46 11.80 20.29
CA ALA A 212 7.19 13.21 20.00
C ALA A 212 5.79 13.65 20.46
N LEU A 213 4.78 12.77 20.35
CA LEU A 213 3.39 13.10 20.70
C LEU A 213 3.06 12.93 22.20
N GLY A 214 3.89 12.23 22.97
CA GLY A 214 3.62 11.95 24.38
C GLY A 214 2.30 11.19 24.58
N SER A 215 1.46 11.67 25.52
CA SER A 215 0.15 11.09 25.88
C SER A 215 -1.06 11.94 25.46
N GLY A 216 -0.85 12.93 24.59
CA GLY A 216 -1.83 13.93 24.18
C GLY A 216 -2.91 13.46 23.20
N GLU A 217 -3.64 14.42 22.63
CA GLU A 217 -4.65 14.14 21.59
C GLU A 217 -3.98 13.63 20.31
N GLY A 218 -2.80 14.16 19.97
CA GLY A 218 -2.01 13.68 18.85
C GLY A 218 -1.71 12.18 18.97
N ARG A 219 -1.36 11.72 20.18
CA ARG A 219 -1.10 10.29 20.43
C ARG A 219 -2.34 9.44 20.20
N ARG A 220 -3.51 9.85 20.68
CA ARG A 220 -4.78 9.12 20.45
C ARG A 220 -5.10 9.01 18.96
N ARG A 221 -4.81 10.04 18.17
CA ARG A 221 -5.00 10.01 16.71
C ARG A 221 -4.01 9.08 16.02
N LEU A 222 -2.76 9.08 16.47
CA LEU A 222 -1.75 8.12 16.00
C LEU A 222 -2.19 6.67 16.29
N ASP A 223 -2.73 6.39 17.47
CA ASP A 223 -3.18 5.04 17.84
C ASP A 223 -4.33 4.54 16.94
N LEU A 224 -5.22 5.42 16.46
CA LEU A 224 -6.27 5.06 15.49
C LEU A 224 -5.68 4.68 14.13
N LEU A 225 -4.67 5.43 13.68
CA LEU A 225 -3.92 5.14 12.47
C LEU A 225 -3.16 3.80 12.63
N ASP A 226 -2.46 3.61 13.73
CA ASP A 226 -1.69 2.39 14.01
C ASP A 226 -2.58 1.15 14.03
N ARG A 227 -3.75 1.22 14.67
CA ARG A 227 -4.74 0.12 14.66
C ARG A 227 -5.22 -0.19 13.25
N ALA A 228 -5.52 0.82 12.44
CA ALA A 228 -5.98 0.61 11.07
C ALA A 228 -4.90 -0.05 10.20
N ILE A 229 -3.63 0.29 10.40
CA ILE A 229 -2.52 -0.30 9.65
C ILE A 229 -2.20 -1.72 10.15
N SER A 230 -2.17 -1.91 11.46
CA SER A 230 -1.79 -3.17 12.10
C SER A 230 -2.88 -4.24 11.93
N ASP A 231 -4.13 -3.82 11.72
CA ASP A 231 -5.23 -4.70 11.34
C ASP A 231 -5.34 -4.81 9.81
N ASP A 232 -4.49 -5.66 9.22
CA ASP A 232 -4.56 -6.03 7.81
C ASP A 232 -4.37 -4.86 6.83
N LEU A 233 -3.49 -3.90 7.14
CA LEU A 233 -3.14 -2.80 6.23
C LEU A 233 -4.36 -2.03 5.71
N HIS A 234 -5.28 -1.65 6.58
CA HIS A 234 -6.52 -0.98 6.20
C HIS A 234 -6.28 0.50 5.79
N ALA A 235 -5.57 0.72 4.67
CA ALA A 235 -5.11 2.02 4.17
C ALA A 235 -6.22 3.09 4.11
N PRO A 236 -7.47 2.80 3.65
CA PRO A 236 -8.53 3.81 3.68
C PRO A 236 -8.84 4.35 5.08
N ARG A 237 -8.85 3.47 6.10
CA ARG A 237 -9.11 3.87 7.49
C ARG A 237 -7.94 4.66 8.05
N ALA A 238 -6.70 4.24 7.74
CA ALA A 238 -5.49 4.96 8.15
C ALA A 238 -5.44 6.38 7.55
N LEU A 239 -5.68 6.50 6.24
CA LEU A 239 -5.75 7.79 5.53
C LEU A 239 -6.88 8.67 6.08
N HIS A 240 -8.06 8.09 6.33
CA HIS A 240 -9.17 8.81 6.94
C HIS A 240 -8.84 9.32 8.34
N ALA A 241 -8.25 8.46 9.19
CA ALA A 241 -7.85 8.83 10.55
C ALA A 241 -6.86 10.00 10.55
N LEU A 242 -5.84 9.94 9.67
CA LEU A 242 -4.87 11.02 9.55
C LEU A 242 -5.50 12.31 9.01
N TYR A 243 -6.32 12.21 7.95
CA TYR A 243 -7.01 13.37 7.40
C TYR A 243 -7.92 14.05 8.43
N ALA A 244 -8.68 13.26 9.19
CA ALA A 244 -9.56 13.77 10.24
C ALA A 244 -8.75 14.45 11.35
N ALA A 245 -7.61 13.88 11.75
CA ALA A 245 -6.72 14.48 12.73
C ALA A 245 -6.19 15.84 12.25
N LEU A 246 -5.63 15.92 11.05
CA LEU A 246 -5.05 17.15 10.51
C LEU A 246 -6.09 18.23 10.19
N ARG A 247 -7.33 17.85 9.87
CA ARG A 247 -8.38 18.82 9.51
C ARG A 247 -9.16 19.34 10.72
N ARG A 248 -9.45 18.49 11.70
CA ARG A 248 -10.43 18.76 12.77
C ARG A 248 -9.91 18.43 14.17
N GLY A 249 -8.72 17.86 14.28
CA GLY A 249 -8.14 17.53 15.57
C GLY A 249 -7.86 18.81 16.36
N ARG A 250 -8.18 18.78 17.66
CA ARG A 250 -7.71 19.78 18.62
C ARG A 250 -6.26 19.47 18.96
N LEU A 251 -5.38 19.69 17.98
CA LEU A 251 -3.95 19.39 18.06
C LEU A 251 -3.18 20.68 18.34
N THR A 252 -2.10 20.57 19.12
CA THR A 252 -1.09 21.64 19.14
C THR A 252 -0.36 21.71 17.80
N GLY A 253 0.39 22.80 17.56
CA GLY A 253 1.21 22.93 16.36
C GLY A 253 2.20 21.77 16.21
N ASP A 254 2.87 21.39 17.30
CA ASP A 254 3.84 20.30 17.32
C ASP A 254 3.19 18.93 17.08
N GLU A 255 2.01 18.68 17.68
CA GLU A 255 1.26 17.45 17.43
C GLU A 255 0.80 17.35 15.97
N GLN A 256 0.36 18.47 15.40
CA GLN A 256 -0.05 18.55 14.01
C GLN A 256 1.14 18.30 13.06
N ALA A 257 2.30 18.90 13.33
CA ALA A 257 3.52 18.69 12.54
C ALA A 257 4.03 17.25 12.63
N ALA A 258 4.03 16.66 13.84
CA ALA A 258 4.44 15.27 14.05
C ALA A 258 3.49 14.29 13.34
N LEU A 259 2.17 14.49 13.39
CA LEU A 259 1.22 13.69 12.63
C LEU A 259 1.34 13.93 11.12
N ALA A 260 1.54 15.17 10.68
CA ALA A 260 1.76 15.47 9.26
C ALA A 260 3.03 14.80 8.72
N ALA A 261 4.09 14.65 9.50
CA ALA A 261 5.27 13.89 9.11
C ALA A 261 4.95 12.42 8.80
N THR A 262 3.97 11.81 9.49
CA THR A 262 3.53 10.42 9.22
C THR A 262 2.83 10.24 7.87
N ALA A 263 2.35 11.34 7.24
CA ALA A 263 1.74 11.28 5.91
C ALA A 263 2.68 10.70 4.85
N ARG A 264 3.99 10.88 5.01
CA ARG A 264 5.02 10.34 4.10
C ARG A 264 4.98 8.81 3.98
N VAL A 265 4.48 8.13 5.01
CA VAL A 265 4.31 6.67 5.02
C VAL A 265 3.08 6.24 4.21
N LEU A 266 1.99 7.02 4.33
CA LEU A 266 0.68 6.67 3.79
C LEU A 266 0.44 7.14 2.35
N LEU A 267 1.13 8.19 1.91
CA LEU A 267 1.00 8.69 0.55
C LEU A 267 1.84 7.84 -0.41
N PRO A 268 1.30 7.49 -1.59
CA PRO A 268 2.09 6.83 -2.61
C PRO A 268 3.22 7.75 -3.08
N THR A 269 4.41 7.19 -3.25
CA THR A 269 5.52 7.88 -3.91
C THR A 269 5.24 7.95 -5.41
N GLY A 270 5.57 9.08 -6.04
CA GLY A 270 5.59 9.16 -7.49
C GLY A 270 6.87 8.51 -7.99
N ASN A 271 6.79 7.39 -8.71
CA ASN A 271 7.91 6.98 -9.55
C ASN A 271 7.87 7.89 -10.78
N GLU A 272 8.54 9.03 -10.72
CA GLU A 272 8.96 9.77 -11.92
C GLU A 272 10.14 9.04 -12.57
N SER A 273 9.91 7.78 -12.95
CA SER A 273 10.93 6.93 -13.59
C SER A 273 10.29 6.17 -14.73
N ALA A 274 9.97 6.93 -15.78
CA ALA A 274 9.79 6.44 -17.14
C ALA A 274 10.27 7.51 -18.14
N GLU A 275 11.42 8.14 -17.88
CA GLU A 275 12.31 8.61 -18.93
C GLU A 275 13.57 7.76 -18.83
N GLN A 276 13.68 6.75 -19.69
CA GLN A 276 14.97 6.14 -19.98
C GLN A 276 15.84 7.19 -20.69
N PRO A 277 17.03 7.53 -20.17
CA PRO A 277 18.02 8.20 -20.99
C PRO A 277 18.68 7.15 -21.88
N GLY A 278 18.46 7.23 -23.19
CA GLY A 278 19.34 6.60 -24.16
C GLY A 278 18.67 5.73 -25.22
N SER A 279 18.25 6.36 -26.32
CA SER A 279 18.50 5.83 -27.66
C SER A 279 18.36 6.95 -28.70
N ARG A 280 19.43 7.73 -28.88
CA ARG A 280 19.77 8.29 -30.20
C ARG A 280 21.20 7.84 -30.49
N GLY A 281 21.28 6.74 -31.24
CA GLY A 281 22.34 6.60 -32.23
C GLY A 281 22.02 7.49 -33.43
#